data_AF-A0A7W1QC99-F1
#
_entry.id   AF-A0A7W1QC99-F1
#
_cell.length_a   1.000
_cell.length_b   1.000
_cell.length_c   1.000
_cell.angle_alpha   90.00
_cell.angle_beta   90.00
_cell.angle_gamma   90.00
#
_symmetry.space_group_name_H-M   'P 1'
#
loop_
_entity.id
_entity.type
_entity.pdbx_description
1 polymer ?
#
loop_
_entity_poly.entity_id
_entity_poly.type
_entity_poly.pdbx_seq_one_letter_code
_entity_poly.pdbx_strand_id
1 'polypeptide(L)'
;MGHLTEKRMIVVGLLLLTACDGGQDDIFPTDPPSPPSSPLPSTPALASPTPPALPERPPPTSGDPSTSCVDGWRTPPEGSRLEARPLRVLGRTVRIPGDPVIVEMRYFTGPESPPSEKGYIRTIERWYVKLFTEADLRFQGRFLVESREFGDGVAAVAPYDTEGYRSPDWSGFQWNEADPAPRTYAGLPGEWSGIRYDFVRGGAGLDIPGLPAEVTGCLART
;
A
#
# COMPACT_ATOMS: atom_id res chain seq x y z
N MET A 1 -33.13 -44.24 27.87
CA MET A 1 -31.90 -44.74 28.51
C MET A 1 -30.96 -43.54 28.60
N GLY A 2 -30.92 -42.75 29.70
CA GLY A 2 -30.36 -43.07 31.03
C GLY A 2 -28.82 -42.92 30.93
N HIS A 3 -28.06 -42.12 31.69
CA HIS A 3 -28.15 -41.43 33.00
C HIS A 3 -27.10 -40.27 32.98
N LEU A 4 -27.30 -39.08 33.61
CA LEU A 4 -26.88 -38.67 34.99
C LEU A 4 -25.33 -38.65 35.19
N THR A 5 -24.60 -37.68 35.80
CA THR A 5 -24.89 -36.53 36.71
C THR A 5 -23.61 -35.71 36.96
N GLU A 6 -23.76 -34.42 37.34
CA GLU A 6 -23.05 -33.61 38.39
C GLU A 6 -21.50 -33.51 38.47
N LYS A 7 -20.88 -32.35 38.75
CA LYS A 7 -21.01 -31.54 39.98
C LYS A 7 -20.62 -30.06 39.80
N ARG A 8 -21.28 -29.21 40.60
CA ARG A 8 -21.09 -27.78 40.86
C ARG A 8 -19.83 -27.48 41.68
N MET A 9 -19.30 -26.25 41.61
CA MET A 9 -19.04 -25.47 42.83
C MET A 9 -18.97 -23.96 42.56
N ILE A 10 -19.84 -23.22 43.24
CA ILE A 10 -19.89 -21.76 43.40
C ILE A 10 -19.23 -21.47 44.76
N VAL A 11 -18.42 -20.41 44.85
CA VAL A 11 -18.15 -19.75 46.14
C VAL A 11 -18.28 -18.24 45.97
N VAL A 12 -19.29 -17.71 46.65
CA VAL A 12 -19.55 -16.31 46.94
C VAL A 12 -18.89 -16.00 48.30
N GLY A 13 -18.23 -14.87 48.41
CA GLY A 13 -17.72 -14.35 49.69
C GLY A 13 -17.87 -12.83 49.74
N LEU A 14 -18.84 -12.38 50.52
CA LEU A 14 -19.25 -10.98 50.71
C LEU A 14 -19.01 -10.59 52.17
N LEU A 15 -18.73 -9.31 52.40
CA LEU A 15 -19.13 -8.49 53.59
C LEU A 15 -18.29 -8.60 54.89
N LEU A 16 -17.68 -7.48 55.33
CA LEU A 16 -18.24 -6.61 56.39
C LEU A 16 -17.33 -5.42 56.77
N LEU A 17 -18.02 -4.30 57.07
CA LEU A 17 -17.55 -3.01 57.56
C LEU A 17 -17.14 -3.07 59.05
N THR A 18 -16.20 -2.21 59.45
CA THR A 18 -16.10 -1.69 60.83
C THR A 18 -15.82 -0.19 60.78
N ALA A 19 -16.44 0.54 61.70
CA ALA A 19 -16.40 2.00 61.87
C ALA A 19 -15.88 2.36 63.28
N CYS A 20 -15.67 3.66 63.48
CA CYS A 20 -15.35 4.41 64.72
C CYS A 20 -13.86 4.46 65.10
N ASP A 21 -13.28 5.52 65.68
CA ASP A 21 -13.60 6.94 65.94
C ASP A 21 -12.35 7.50 66.68
N GLY A 22 -12.08 8.81 66.56
CA GLY A 22 -11.32 9.56 67.56
C GLY A 22 -9.85 9.90 67.27
N GLY A 23 -9.52 11.18 67.41
CA GLY A 23 -8.19 11.61 67.85
C GLY A 23 -7.47 12.59 66.92
N GLN A 24 -7.71 13.87 67.16
CA GLN A 24 -7.00 15.04 66.63
C GLN A 24 -5.56 15.08 67.19
N ASP A 25 -4.55 15.36 66.34
CA ASP A 25 -3.34 16.12 66.71
C ASP A 25 -2.55 16.53 65.45
N ASP A 26 -2.29 17.83 65.37
CA ASP A 26 -1.54 18.56 64.34
C ASP A 26 -0.13 18.01 64.11
N ILE A 27 0.27 17.73 62.86
CA ILE A 27 1.58 18.13 62.28
C ILE A 27 1.43 18.23 60.75
N PHE A 28 1.53 19.45 60.20
CA PHE A 28 1.61 19.72 58.76
C PHE A 28 2.71 18.86 58.08
N PRO A 29 2.39 18.05 57.05
CA PRO A 29 3.41 17.57 56.13
C PRO A 29 3.67 18.68 55.10
N THR A 30 4.89 19.21 55.13
CA THR A 30 5.43 20.09 54.10
C THR A 30 5.26 19.43 52.72
N ASP A 31 4.59 20.10 51.78
CA ASP A 31 4.53 19.65 50.38
C ASP A 31 5.96 19.45 49.84
N PRO A 32 6.28 18.30 49.23
CA PRO A 32 7.56 18.13 48.55
C PRO A 32 7.61 19.11 47.36
N PRO A 33 8.78 19.72 47.07
CA PRO A 33 8.91 20.60 45.92
C PRO A 33 8.61 19.81 44.64
N SER A 34 7.71 20.34 43.82
CA SER A 34 7.43 19.81 42.48
C SER A 34 8.73 19.61 41.70
N PRO A 35 8.96 18.43 41.09
CA PRO A 35 10.14 18.24 40.27
C PRO A 35 10.13 19.23 39.11
N PRO A 36 11.31 19.73 38.67
CA PRO A 36 11.39 20.65 37.53
C PRO A 36 10.75 19.98 36.31
N SER A 37 9.79 20.67 35.69
CA SER A 37 9.19 20.26 34.43
C SER A 37 10.32 20.13 33.39
N SER A 38 10.74 18.90 33.12
CA SER A 38 11.69 18.62 32.06
C SER A 38 11.00 18.97 30.73
N PRO A 39 11.63 19.77 29.86
CA PRO A 39 11.06 20.02 28.55
C PRO A 39 10.90 18.68 27.83
N LEU A 40 9.68 18.39 27.38
CA LEU A 40 9.40 17.24 26.52
C LEU A 40 10.36 17.32 25.31
N PRO A 41 11.01 16.22 24.91
CA PRO A 41 11.78 16.20 23.69
C PRO A 41 10.85 16.62 22.55
N SER A 42 11.20 17.71 21.85
CA SER A 42 10.45 18.19 20.69
C SER A 42 10.36 17.05 19.68
N THR A 43 9.18 16.45 19.55
CA THR A 43 8.89 15.51 18.46
C THR A 43 9.30 16.19 17.16
N PRO A 44 10.19 15.59 16.34
CA PRO A 44 10.53 16.14 15.05
C PRO A 44 9.24 16.34 14.27
N ALA A 45 8.91 17.59 13.93
CA ALA A 45 7.79 17.88 13.07
C ALA A 45 8.05 17.18 11.72
N LEU A 46 7.25 16.17 11.39
CA LEU A 46 7.23 15.58 10.06
C LEU A 46 7.02 16.73 9.07
N ALA A 47 7.96 16.91 8.14
CA ALA A 47 7.85 17.93 7.11
C ALA A 47 6.50 17.77 6.39
N SER A 48 5.81 18.89 6.17
CA SER A 48 4.58 18.88 5.37
C SER A 48 4.86 18.32 3.98
N PRO A 49 3.98 17.48 3.42
CA PRO A 49 4.16 16.95 2.08
C PRO A 49 4.23 18.11 1.08
N THR A 50 5.24 18.09 0.22
CA THR A 50 5.43 19.08 -0.84
C THR A 50 4.66 18.64 -2.09
N PRO A 51 4.09 19.56 -2.88
CA PRO A 51 3.50 19.21 -4.17
C PRO A 51 4.52 18.46 -5.05
N PRO A 52 4.08 17.43 -5.78
CA PRO A 52 4.97 16.66 -6.64
C PRO A 52 5.51 17.52 -7.79
N ALA A 53 6.74 17.23 -8.22
CA ALA A 53 7.27 17.81 -9.44
C ALA A 53 6.47 17.29 -10.65
N LEU A 54 6.02 18.22 -11.49
CA LEU A 54 5.44 17.90 -12.79
C LEU A 54 6.54 17.91 -13.87
N PRO A 55 6.43 17.05 -14.89
CA PRO A 55 7.40 17.07 -15.98
C PRO A 55 7.34 18.40 -16.75
N GLU A 56 8.50 18.94 -17.12
CA GLU A 56 8.60 20.21 -17.87
C GLU A 56 7.93 20.16 -19.25
N ARG A 57 7.83 18.96 -19.82
CA ARG A 57 7.17 18.70 -21.09
C ARG A 57 6.15 17.58 -20.92
N PRO A 58 5.03 17.60 -21.67
CA PRO A 58 4.10 16.49 -21.66
C PRO A 58 4.82 15.16 -21.96
N PRO A 59 4.51 14.08 -21.23
CA PRO A 59 5.07 12.77 -21.54
C PRO A 59 4.65 12.33 -22.95
N PRO A 60 5.43 11.47 -23.61
CA PRO A 60 5.02 10.87 -24.87
C PRO A 60 3.67 10.17 -24.71
N THR A 61 2.87 10.14 -25.78
CA THR A 61 1.55 9.46 -25.80
C THR A 61 1.60 8.07 -26.43
N SER A 62 2.75 7.67 -26.96
CA SER A 62 2.99 6.34 -27.48
C SER A 62 4.48 6.00 -27.48
N GLY A 63 4.80 4.71 -27.54
CA GLY A 63 6.13 4.20 -27.79
C GLY A 63 6.09 3.01 -28.74
N ASP A 64 7.06 2.96 -29.64
CA ASP A 64 7.13 1.95 -30.69
C ASP A 64 7.41 0.55 -30.13
N PRO A 65 6.96 -0.50 -30.83
CA PRO A 65 7.35 -1.87 -30.55
C PRO A 65 8.87 -2.07 -30.51
N SER A 66 9.33 -2.90 -29.56
CA SER A 66 10.73 -3.31 -29.43
C SER A 66 10.81 -4.69 -28.77
N THR A 67 12.01 -5.27 -28.70
CA THR A 67 12.21 -6.58 -28.07
C THR A 67 11.82 -6.61 -26.59
N SER A 68 11.91 -5.48 -25.89
CA SER A 68 11.49 -5.33 -24.49
C SER A 68 10.16 -4.58 -24.33
N CYS A 69 9.48 -4.23 -25.43
CA CYS A 69 8.11 -3.73 -25.42
C CYS A 69 7.39 -4.25 -26.66
N VAL A 70 7.02 -5.53 -26.63
CA VAL A 70 6.67 -6.33 -27.81
C VAL A 70 5.65 -5.70 -28.74
N ASP A 71 4.60 -5.07 -28.19
CA ASP A 71 3.52 -4.43 -28.95
C ASP A 71 3.60 -2.89 -28.91
N GLY A 72 4.66 -2.34 -28.31
CA GLY A 72 4.73 -0.93 -27.97
C GLY A 72 3.77 -0.57 -26.83
N TRP A 73 3.55 0.72 -26.62
CA TRP A 73 2.59 1.22 -25.66
C TRP A 73 1.89 2.47 -26.18
N ARG A 74 0.72 2.78 -25.62
CA ARG A 74 -0.05 3.99 -25.93
C ARG A 74 -0.71 4.57 -24.68
N THR A 75 -0.91 5.86 -24.64
CA THR A 75 -1.74 6.50 -23.62
C THR A 75 -3.22 6.28 -23.97
N PRO A 76 -4.03 5.71 -23.06
CA PRO A 76 -5.47 5.62 -23.27
C PRO A 76 -6.10 7.01 -23.48
N PRO A 77 -7.08 7.16 -24.39
CA PRO A 77 -7.80 8.41 -24.54
C PRO A 77 -8.53 8.80 -23.25
N GLU A 78 -8.53 10.09 -22.93
CA GLU A 78 -9.24 10.64 -21.78
C GLU A 78 -10.75 10.35 -21.86
N GLY A 79 -11.36 10.00 -20.72
CA GLY A 79 -12.76 9.58 -20.60
C GLY A 79 -13.06 8.20 -21.16
N SER A 80 -12.08 7.50 -21.74
CA SER A 80 -12.32 6.18 -22.33
C SER A 80 -12.47 5.10 -21.26
N ARG A 81 -13.15 4.00 -21.62
CA ARG A 81 -13.21 2.81 -20.76
C ARG A 81 -11.82 2.24 -20.44
N LEU A 82 -10.87 2.43 -21.36
CA LEU A 82 -9.49 1.94 -21.23
C LEU A 82 -8.71 2.72 -20.19
N GLU A 83 -8.92 4.05 -20.09
CA GLU A 83 -8.36 4.89 -19.04
C GLU A 83 -9.07 4.65 -17.68
N ALA A 84 -10.40 4.56 -17.69
CA ALA A 84 -11.16 4.43 -16.45
C ALA A 84 -10.91 3.11 -15.70
N ARG A 85 -10.44 2.06 -16.40
CA ARG A 85 -10.23 0.73 -15.80
C ARG A 85 -9.18 0.72 -14.70
N PRO A 86 -7.91 1.13 -14.93
CA PRO A 86 -6.90 1.15 -13.86
C PRO A 86 -7.29 2.07 -12.69
N LEU A 87 -7.95 3.21 -12.96
CA LEU A 87 -8.38 4.12 -11.89
C LEU A 87 -9.43 3.49 -10.98
N ARG A 88 -10.37 2.70 -11.52
CA ARG A 88 -11.32 1.91 -10.71
C ARG A 88 -10.62 0.86 -9.87
N VAL A 89 -9.60 0.20 -10.41
CA VAL A 89 -8.81 -0.80 -9.67
C VAL A 89 -8.09 -0.12 -8.51
N LEU A 90 -7.36 0.97 -8.78
CA LEU A 90 -6.65 1.74 -7.76
C LEU A 90 -7.58 2.29 -6.68
N GLY A 91 -8.74 2.84 -7.07
CA GLY A 91 -9.73 3.34 -6.12
C GLY A 91 -10.24 2.26 -5.15
N ARG A 92 -10.36 1.00 -5.61
CA ARG A 92 -10.75 -0.13 -4.77
C ARG A 92 -9.61 -0.67 -3.91
N THR A 93 -8.39 -0.66 -4.41
CA THR A 93 -7.23 -1.27 -3.74
C THR A 93 -6.61 -0.34 -2.70
N VAL A 94 -6.33 0.92 -3.07
CA VAL A 94 -5.56 1.86 -2.23
C VAL A 94 -6.35 3.09 -1.78
N ARG A 95 -7.64 3.18 -2.17
CA ARG A 95 -8.55 4.29 -1.81
C ARG A 95 -7.97 5.67 -2.13
N ILE A 96 -7.88 5.98 -3.42
CA ILE A 96 -7.44 7.30 -3.91
C ILE A 96 -8.25 8.43 -3.21
N PRO A 97 -7.59 9.36 -2.49
CA PRO A 97 -8.28 10.49 -1.86
C PRO A 97 -8.68 11.55 -2.89
N GLY A 98 -9.99 11.78 -3.07
CA GLY A 98 -10.49 12.77 -4.01
C GLY A 98 -10.19 12.42 -5.48
N ASP A 99 -10.17 13.44 -6.34
CA ASP A 99 -9.90 13.27 -7.76
C ASP A 99 -8.37 13.22 -8.03
N PRO A 100 -7.87 12.18 -8.72
CA PRO A 100 -6.45 12.07 -9.02
C PRO A 100 -6.04 12.96 -10.19
N VAL A 101 -4.87 13.60 -10.07
CA VAL A 101 -4.17 14.23 -11.19
C VAL A 101 -3.27 13.18 -11.84
N ILE A 102 -3.62 12.77 -13.06
CA ILE A 102 -2.87 11.78 -13.84
C ILE A 102 -1.74 12.50 -14.58
N VAL A 103 -0.51 12.15 -14.25
CA VAL A 103 0.69 12.74 -14.83
C VAL A 103 1.14 11.98 -16.06
N GLU A 104 1.05 10.65 -16.01
CA GLU A 104 1.36 9.77 -17.14
C GLU A 104 0.54 8.49 -17.04
N MET A 105 0.04 8.02 -18.18
CA MET A 105 -0.57 6.71 -18.30
C MET A 105 -0.09 6.01 -19.57
N ARG A 106 0.32 4.75 -19.44
CA ARG A 106 0.65 3.88 -20.58
C ARG A 106 -0.15 2.59 -20.49
N TYR A 107 -0.76 2.21 -21.59
CA TYR A 107 -1.39 0.91 -21.81
C TYR A 107 -0.53 0.08 -22.75
N PHE A 108 -0.30 -1.18 -22.39
CA PHE A 108 0.41 -2.14 -23.21
C PHE A 108 -0.05 -3.57 -22.90
N THR A 109 0.22 -4.46 -23.83
CA THR A 109 -0.07 -5.89 -23.72
C THR A 109 1.23 -6.69 -23.78
N GLY A 110 1.18 -7.91 -23.28
CA GLY A 110 2.27 -8.87 -23.46
C GLY A 110 2.09 -10.09 -22.56
N PRO A 111 3.09 -10.99 -22.52
CA PRO A 111 2.98 -12.25 -21.81
C PRO A 111 2.67 -12.08 -20.31
N GLU A 112 2.09 -13.11 -19.71
CA GLU A 112 1.90 -13.20 -18.26
C GLU A 112 3.23 -13.50 -17.55
N SER A 113 3.39 -13.02 -16.32
CA SER A 113 4.44 -13.49 -15.40
C SER A 113 3.81 -14.00 -14.09
N PRO A 114 4.26 -15.14 -13.55
CA PRO A 114 5.09 -16.13 -14.24
C PRO A 114 4.35 -16.71 -15.47
N PRO A 115 5.07 -17.24 -16.48
CA PRO A 115 4.42 -17.82 -17.64
C PRO A 115 3.46 -18.95 -17.24
N SER A 116 2.21 -18.88 -17.70
CA SER A 116 1.25 -19.95 -17.49
C SER A 116 1.52 -21.11 -18.47
N GLU A 117 1.72 -22.32 -17.96
CA GLU A 117 1.70 -23.54 -18.77
C GLU A 117 0.30 -23.86 -19.30
N LYS A 118 -0.73 -23.25 -18.69
CA LYS A 118 -2.12 -23.40 -19.07
C LYS A 118 -2.44 -22.32 -20.11
N GLY A 119 -2.45 -22.73 -21.38
CA GLY A 119 -2.44 -21.84 -22.55
C GLY A 119 -3.66 -20.94 -22.78
N TYR A 120 -4.54 -20.75 -21.79
CA TYR A 120 -5.66 -19.81 -21.85
C TYR A 120 -5.27 -18.37 -21.48
N ILE A 121 -4.18 -18.15 -20.73
CA ILE A 121 -3.62 -16.80 -20.49
C ILE A 121 -2.25 -16.69 -21.17
N ARG A 122 -2.25 -16.15 -22.39
CA ARG A 122 -1.01 -15.90 -23.15
C ARG A 122 -0.60 -14.44 -23.17
N THR A 123 -1.58 -13.56 -23.10
CA THR A 123 -1.39 -12.10 -23.18
C THR A 123 -2.31 -11.46 -22.17
N ILE A 124 -1.77 -10.55 -21.36
CA ILE A 124 -2.54 -9.79 -20.37
C ILE A 124 -2.42 -8.29 -20.64
N GLU A 125 -3.41 -7.55 -20.16
CA GLU A 125 -3.44 -6.09 -20.29
C GLU A 125 -2.75 -5.44 -19.09
N ARG A 126 -1.97 -4.38 -19.34
CA ARG A 126 -1.25 -3.64 -18.31
C ARG A 126 -1.43 -2.14 -18.47
N TRP A 127 -1.47 -1.46 -17.33
CA TRP A 127 -1.42 0.00 -17.25
C TRP A 127 -0.32 0.44 -16.30
N TYR A 128 0.59 1.26 -16.81
CA TYR A 128 1.38 2.17 -15.98
C TYR A 128 0.55 3.41 -15.68
N VAL A 129 0.53 3.85 -14.42
CA VAL A 129 -0.13 5.09 -14.01
C VAL A 129 0.76 5.84 -13.03
N LYS A 130 1.16 7.07 -13.36
CA LYS A 130 1.78 8.03 -12.45
C LYS A 130 0.76 9.08 -12.07
N LEU A 131 0.46 9.22 -10.78
CA LEU A 131 -0.55 10.17 -10.32
C LEU A 131 -0.24 10.68 -8.91
N PHE A 132 -0.93 11.75 -8.55
CA PHE A 132 -1.04 12.26 -7.19
C PHE A 132 -2.46 12.79 -6.93
N THR A 133 -2.76 13.17 -5.70
CA THR A 133 -4.02 13.88 -5.40
C THR A 133 -3.75 15.19 -4.69
N GLU A 134 -4.51 16.23 -5.04
CA GLU A 134 -4.43 17.53 -4.36
C GLU A 134 -5.09 17.49 -2.98
N ALA A 135 -6.01 16.53 -2.76
CA ALA A 135 -6.67 16.31 -1.48
C ALA A 135 -5.72 15.77 -0.39
N ASP A 136 -4.71 15.00 -0.77
CA ASP A 136 -3.63 14.57 0.11
C ASP A 136 -2.32 14.40 -0.67
N LEU A 137 -1.41 15.37 -0.54
CA LEU A 137 -0.11 15.36 -1.22
C LEU A 137 0.82 14.21 -0.76
N ARG A 138 0.47 13.45 0.28
CA ARG A 138 1.16 12.19 0.61
C ARG A 138 0.76 11.06 -0.32
N PHE A 139 -0.40 11.16 -0.97
CA PHE A 139 -0.85 10.23 -1.98
C PHE A 139 -0.27 10.62 -3.34
N GLN A 140 0.94 10.14 -3.59
CA GLN A 140 1.63 10.28 -4.87
C GLN A 140 2.41 9.01 -5.16
N GLY A 141 2.32 8.50 -6.38
CA GLY A 141 3.03 7.27 -6.72
C GLY A 141 2.92 6.88 -8.18
N ARG A 142 3.62 5.78 -8.47
CA ARG A 142 3.65 5.10 -9.75
C ARG A 142 3.05 3.71 -9.53
N PHE A 143 2.10 3.32 -10.37
CA PHE A 143 1.36 2.08 -10.20
C PHE A 143 1.44 1.26 -11.48
N LEU A 144 1.46 -0.06 -11.30
CA LEU A 144 1.28 -1.02 -12.35
C LEU A 144 0.02 -1.83 -12.07
N VAL A 145 -0.97 -1.68 -12.95
CA VAL A 145 -2.23 -2.39 -12.88
C VAL A 145 -2.23 -3.48 -13.96
N GLU A 146 -2.70 -4.67 -13.62
CA GLU A 146 -2.87 -5.78 -14.54
C GLU A 146 -4.34 -6.18 -14.64
N SER A 147 -4.77 -6.58 -15.83
CA SER A 147 -6.07 -7.18 -16.11
C SER A 147 -5.85 -8.51 -16.82
N ARG A 148 -6.39 -9.56 -16.21
CA ARG A 148 -6.43 -10.95 -16.71
C ARG A 148 -7.88 -11.35 -16.92
N GLU A 149 -8.10 -12.47 -17.60
CA GLU A 149 -9.45 -13.05 -17.77
C GLU A 149 -10.18 -13.25 -16.43
N PHE A 150 -9.45 -13.61 -15.38
CA PHE A 150 -10.02 -13.95 -14.06
C PHE A 150 -9.99 -12.82 -13.04
N GLY A 151 -9.47 -11.64 -13.39
CA GLY A 151 -9.47 -10.51 -12.48
C GLY A 151 -8.49 -9.39 -12.82
N ASP A 152 -8.74 -8.26 -12.17
CA ASP A 152 -7.93 -7.05 -12.26
C ASP A 152 -7.31 -6.75 -10.90
N GLY A 153 -6.08 -6.23 -10.87
CA GLY A 153 -5.40 -5.90 -9.63
C GLY A 153 -4.22 -4.98 -9.81
N VAL A 154 -3.77 -4.38 -8.71
CA VAL A 154 -2.51 -3.64 -8.67
C VAL A 154 -1.40 -4.66 -8.47
N ALA A 155 -0.53 -4.81 -9.47
CA ALA A 155 0.59 -5.74 -9.40
C ALA A 155 1.77 -5.17 -8.62
N ALA A 156 2.03 -3.86 -8.78
CA ALA A 156 3.14 -3.20 -8.12
C ALA A 156 2.91 -1.69 -7.96
N VAL A 157 3.67 -1.11 -7.03
CA VAL A 157 3.73 0.33 -6.75
C VAL A 157 5.18 0.78 -6.59
N ALA A 158 5.49 2.00 -7.00
CA ALA A 158 6.78 2.64 -6.83
C ALA A 158 6.62 4.08 -6.31
N PRO A 159 7.65 4.64 -5.63
CA PRO A 159 7.63 6.04 -5.20
C PRO A 159 7.53 6.98 -6.40
N TYR A 160 6.81 8.10 -6.22
CA TYR A 160 6.48 9.02 -7.31
C TYR A 160 7.70 9.57 -8.07
N ASP A 161 8.77 9.93 -7.36
CA ASP A 161 9.98 10.57 -7.91
C ASP A 161 10.99 9.58 -8.51
N THR A 162 10.68 8.29 -8.50
CA THR A 162 11.52 7.28 -9.15
C THR A 162 11.21 7.18 -10.63
N GLU A 163 12.12 6.58 -11.39
CA GLU A 163 11.97 6.43 -12.83
C GLU A 163 12.28 5.02 -13.34
N GLY A 164 11.64 4.63 -14.45
CA GLY A 164 11.86 3.37 -15.12
C GLY A 164 11.40 2.15 -14.33
N TYR A 165 11.67 0.96 -14.89
CA TYR A 165 11.45 -0.32 -14.22
C TYR A 165 12.76 -0.84 -13.65
N ARG A 166 13.07 -0.45 -12.41
CA ARG A 166 14.34 -0.79 -11.74
C ARG A 166 14.13 -1.16 -10.28
N SER A 167 14.95 -2.10 -9.81
CA SER A 167 15.08 -2.45 -8.40
C SER A 167 15.85 -1.34 -7.67
N PRO A 168 15.47 -0.98 -6.42
CA PRO A 168 14.40 -1.57 -5.60
C PRO A 168 13.08 -0.77 -5.65
N ASP A 169 12.89 0.08 -6.66
CA ASP A 169 11.82 1.09 -6.66
C ASP A 169 10.43 0.45 -6.68
N TRP A 170 10.26 -0.63 -7.45
CA TRP A 170 8.97 -1.31 -7.59
C TRP A 170 8.76 -2.37 -6.51
N SER A 171 7.68 -2.20 -5.76
CA SER A 171 7.26 -3.10 -4.68
C SER A 171 6.00 -3.85 -5.07
N GLY A 172 6.04 -5.17 -4.93
CA GLY A 172 4.88 -6.04 -4.97
C GLY A 172 4.48 -6.46 -3.57
N PHE A 173 3.23 -6.89 -3.40
CA PHE A 173 2.71 -7.37 -2.12
C PHE A 173 2.05 -8.72 -2.30
N GLN A 174 2.65 -9.75 -1.70
CA GLN A 174 2.10 -11.10 -1.73
C GLN A 174 1.17 -11.28 -0.53
N TRP A 175 -0.11 -11.56 -0.80
CA TRP A 175 -1.04 -11.87 0.27
C TRP A 175 -0.54 -13.07 1.10
N ASN A 176 -0.63 -12.94 2.41
CA ASN A 176 -0.32 -13.98 3.36
C ASN A 176 -1.40 -13.99 4.43
N GLU A 177 -2.03 -15.14 4.69
CA GLU A 177 -3.05 -15.29 5.72
C GLU A 177 -2.54 -14.92 7.11
N ALA A 178 -1.26 -15.16 7.37
CA ALA A 178 -0.61 -14.80 8.63
C ALA A 178 -0.32 -13.30 8.76
N ASP A 179 -0.40 -12.53 7.66
CA ASP A 179 -0.20 -11.08 7.64
C ASP A 179 -1.24 -10.36 6.77
N PRO A 180 -2.53 -10.36 7.18
CA PRO A 180 -3.61 -9.80 6.38
C PRO A 180 -3.77 -8.29 6.57
N ALA A 181 -3.14 -7.70 7.60
CA ALA A 181 -3.38 -6.31 8.00
C ALA A 181 -2.69 -5.33 7.03
N PRO A 182 -3.43 -4.38 6.44
CA PRO A 182 -2.83 -3.30 5.65
C PRO A 182 -1.91 -2.42 6.50
N ARG A 183 -0.80 -1.96 5.91
CA ARG A 183 0.17 -1.05 6.56
C ARG A 183 0.67 0.00 5.58
N THR A 184 1.08 1.14 6.11
CA THR A 184 1.81 2.16 5.33
C THR A 184 3.27 1.76 5.16
N TYR A 185 3.84 2.15 4.02
CA TYR A 185 5.26 1.93 3.71
C TYR A 185 5.88 3.26 3.31
N ALA A 186 7.07 3.57 3.84
CA ALA A 186 7.75 4.83 3.55
C ALA A 186 7.93 5.02 2.03
N GLY A 187 7.48 6.18 1.53
CA GLY A 187 7.54 6.57 0.12
C GLY A 187 6.47 5.95 -0.79
N LEU A 188 5.58 5.10 -0.27
CA LEU A 188 4.48 4.52 -1.04
C LEU A 188 3.13 5.11 -0.60
N PRO A 189 2.24 5.42 -1.56
CA PRO A 189 0.89 5.90 -1.23
C PRO A 189 0.00 4.77 -0.71
N GLY A 190 -0.94 5.13 0.16
CA GLY A 190 -1.95 4.21 0.69
C GLY A 190 -1.42 3.16 1.67
N GLU A 191 -2.21 2.11 1.87
CA GLU A 191 -1.90 0.99 2.75
C GLU A 191 -1.89 -0.32 1.96
N TRP A 192 -0.99 -1.21 2.32
CA TRP A 192 -0.74 -2.45 1.59
C TRP A 192 -0.73 -3.64 2.55
N SER A 193 -1.48 -4.69 2.21
CA SER A 193 -1.53 -5.95 2.95
C SER A 193 -0.60 -7.00 2.35
N GLY A 194 -0.07 -7.89 3.18
CA GLY A 194 0.80 -8.98 2.75
C GLY A 194 2.29 -8.64 2.81
N ILE A 195 3.12 -9.59 2.35
CA ILE A 195 4.57 -9.49 2.41
C ILE A 195 5.06 -8.67 1.22
N ARG A 196 5.77 -7.57 1.52
CA ARG A 196 6.45 -6.75 0.51
C ARG A 196 7.63 -7.51 -0.09
N TYR A 197 7.75 -7.47 -1.41
CA TYR A 197 8.92 -7.97 -2.15
C TYR A 197 9.33 -6.98 -3.25
N ASP A 198 10.55 -7.12 -3.76
CA ASP A 198 11.03 -6.34 -4.91
C ASP A 198 10.40 -6.92 -6.18
N PHE A 199 9.54 -6.15 -6.83
CA PHE A 199 8.79 -6.64 -7.99
C PHE A 199 9.69 -6.82 -9.23
N VAL A 200 10.84 -6.15 -9.28
CA VAL A 200 11.79 -6.26 -10.40
C VAL A 200 12.66 -7.51 -10.27
N ARG A 201 13.21 -7.75 -9.08
CA ARG A 201 14.16 -8.86 -8.83
C ARG A 201 13.54 -10.09 -8.18
N GLY A 202 12.34 -9.97 -7.61
CA GLY A 202 11.80 -10.96 -6.69
C GLY A 202 12.26 -10.75 -5.25
N GLY A 203 11.91 -11.69 -4.37
CA GLY A 203 12.19 -11.69 -2.94
C GLY A 203 11.06 -12.35 -2.16
N ALA A 204 11.26 -12.55 -0.85
CA ALA A 204 10.26 -13.16 0.04
C ALA A 204 9.74 -14.54 -0.42
N GLY A 205 10.59 -15.35 -1.06
CA GLY A 205 10.22 -16.67 -1.59
C GLY A 205 9.71 -16.66 -3.04
N LEU A 206 9.72 -15.50 -3.71
CA LEU A 206 9.45 -15.36 -5.13
C LEU A 206 10.75 -15.00 -5.87
N ASP A 207 11.38 -15.95 -6.56
CA ASP A 207 12.61 -15.68 -7.33
C ASP A 207 12.35 -15.30 -8.80
N ILE A 208 11.08 -15.07 -9.16
CA ILE A 208 10.65 -14.75 -10.51
C ILE A 208 10.36 -13.25 -10.61
N PRO A 209 10.90 -12.54 -11.62
CA PRO A 209 10.54 -11.15 -11.88
C PRO A 209 9.04 -10.95 -12.08
N GLY A 210 8.51 -9.85 -11.53
CA GLY A 210 7.08 -9.51 -11.65
C GLY A 210 6.62 -9.23 -13.07
N LEU A 211 7.54 -8.86 -13.98
CA LEU A 211 7.28 -8.70 -15.41
C LEU A 211 8.16 -9.60 -16.26
N PRO A 212 7.63 -10.11 -17.38
CA PRO A 212 8.43 -10.78 -18.39
C PRO A 212 9.30 -9.76 -19.14
N ALA A 213 10.45 -10.19 -19.63
CA ALA A 213 11.46 -9.31 -20.26
C ALA A 213 10.88 -8.51 -21.45
N GLU A 214 9.94 -9.11 -22.16
CA GLU A 214 9.24 -8.63 -23.36
C GLU A 214 8.40 -7.36 -23.15
N VAL A 215 8.11 -6.99 -21.90
CA VAL A 215 7.33 -5.78 -21.59
C VAL A 215 8.04 -4.81 -20.64
N THR A 216 9.22 -5.15 -20.12
CA THR A 216 9.97 -4.27 -19.19
C THR A 216 10.32 -2.92 -19.81
N GLY A 217 10.63 -2.88 -21.10
CA GLY A 217 10.91 -1.69 -21.89
C GLY A 217 9.69 -0.79 -22.11
N CYS A 218 8.46 -1.29 -21.95
CA CYS A 218 7.27 -0.43 -22.00
C CYS A 218 7.25 0.60 -20.85
N LEU A 219 7.96 0.28 -19.76
CA LEU A 219 8.16 1.15 -18.61
C LEU A 219 9.47 1.95 -18.67
N ALA A 220 10.23 1.90 -19.77
CA ALA A 220 11.45 2.68 -19.90
C ALA A 220 11.15 4.19 -19.88
N ARG A 221 11.93 4.94 -19.09
CA ARG A 221 11.80 6.40 -18.93
C ARG A 221 10.37 6.82 -18.51
N THR A 222 9.78 6.06 -17.60
CA THR A 222 8.56 6.42 -16.86
C THR A 222 8.90 7.00 -15.50
#